data_AF-A0A7C1LP92-F1
#
_entry.id   AF-A0A7C1LP92-F1
#
_cell.length_a   1.000
_cell.length_b   1.000
_cell.length_c   1.000
_cell.angle_alpha   90.00
_cell.angle_beta   90.00
_cell.angle_gamma   90.00
#
_symmetry.space_group_name_H-M   'P 1'
#
loop_
_entity.id
_entity.type
_entity.pdbx_description
1 polymer ?
#
loop_
_entity_poly.entity_id
_entity_poly.type
_entity_poly.pdbx_seq_one_letter_code
_entity_poly.pdbx_strand_id
1 'polypeptide(L)'
;MRKGIEKASKWIVPTLFIILIILIIRSVTLPGASEGIKWYIGGFRFSELTPSVMAAALGMAFFSMSLGGTFMVIYGSYLNKKANLPRNAILTGIGASTAGILAGFVIFPAVFSFGLEPDSGPGLI
;
A
#
# COMPACT_ATOMS: atom_id res chain seq x y z
N MET A 1 -0.55 26.06 3.72
CA MET A 1 -0.86 24.61 3.73
C MET A 1 -1.69 24.15 4.94
N ARG A 2 -1.44 24.62 6.17
CA ARG A 2 -2.00 24.12 7.46
C ARG A 2 -3.53 24.10 7.68
N LYS A 3 -4.37 24.76 6.87
CA LYS A 3 -5.84 24.78 7.12
C LYS A 3 -6.70 24.02 6.10
N GLY A 4 -6.21 23.83 4.87
CA GLY A 4 -6.94 23.15 3.79
C GLY A 4 -6.53 21.69 3.65
N ILE A 5 -5.26 21.44 3.29
CA ILE A 5 -4.72 20.09 3.04
C ILE A 5 -4.77 19.24 4.32
N GLU A 6 -4.32 19.79 5.46
CA GLU A 6 -4.32 19.05 6.73
C GLU A 6 -5.73 18.68 7.21
N LYS A 7 -6.73 19.55 6.95
CA LYS A 7 -8.14 19.29 7.29
C LYS A 7 -8.76 18.28 6.33
N ALA A 8 -8.44 18.37 5.04
CA ALA A 8 -8.89 17.41 4.03
C ALA A 8 -8.30 16.02 4.31
N SER A 9 -7.00 15.90 4.51
CA SER A 9 -6.34 14.62 4.83
C SER A 9 -6.87 13.98 6.12
N LYS A 10 -7.21 14.78 7.14
CA LYS A 10 -7.82 14.27 8.39
C LYS A 10 -9.15 13.56 8.20
N TRP A 11 -9.90 13.88 7.14
CA TRP A 11 -11.16 13.22 6.81
C TRP A 11 -10.99 12.16 5.71
N ILE A 12 -10.26 12.51 4.65
CA ILE A 12 -10.05 11.64 3.48
C ILE A 12 -9.33 10.35 3.88
N VAL A 13 -8.26 10.42 4.67
CA VAL A 13 -7.45 9.23 5.00
C VAL A 13 -8.26 8.22 5.83
N PRO A 14 -8.97 8.61 6.90
CA PRO A 14 -9.86 7.68 7.61
C PRO A 14 -10.99 7.13 6.73
N THR A 15 -11.63 7.97 5.91
CA THR A 15 -12.70 7.52 5.01
C THR A 15 -12.20 6.49 4.00
N LEU A 16 -11.02 6.72 3.40
CA LEU A 16 -10.39 5.75 2.50
C LEU A 16 -10.14 4.42 3.20
N PHE A 17 -9.66 4.45 4.45
CA PHE A 17 -9.45 3.24 5.24
C PHE A 17 -10.76 2.48 5.50
N ILE A 18 -11.85 3.19 5.81
CA ILE A 18 -13.18 2.57 6.01
C ILE A 18 -13.67 1.90 4.74
N ILE A 19 -13.59 2.59 3.59
CA ILE A 19 -13.97 2.04 2.29
C ILE A 19 -13.12 0.80 2.00
N LEU A 20 -11.82 0.87 2.27
CA LEU A 20 -10.90 -0.22 2.03
C LEU A 20 -11.26 -1.46 2.88
N ILE A 21 -11.64 -1.28 4.15
CA ILE A 21 -12.15 -2.40 4.97
C ILE A 21 -13.44 -2.99 4.40
N ILE A 22 -14.38 -2.17 3.94
CA ILE A 22 -15.63 -2.65 3.32
C ILE A 22 -15.31 -3.48 2.06
N LEU A 23 -14.36 -3.02 1.25
CA LEU A 23 -13.91 -3.73 0.06
C LEU A 23 -13.20 -5.05 0.38
N ILE A 24 -12.37 -5.09 1.43
CA ILE A 24 -11.77 -6.33 1.91
C ILE A 24 -12.88 -7.32 2.27
N ILE A 25 -13.84 -6.91 3.09
CA ILE A 25 -14.96 -7.77 3.51
C ILE A 25 -15.69 -8.32 2.28
N ARG A 26 -16.02 -7.48 1.29
CA ARG A 26 -16.66 -7.97 0.07
C ARG A 26 -15.76 -8.93 -0.71
N SER A 27 -14.50 -8.56 -0.94
CA SER A 27 -13.53 -9.36 -1.70
C SER A 27 -13.32 -10.75 -1.10
N VAL A 28 -13.23 -10.89 0.23
CA VAL A 28 -13.07 -12.20 0.87
C VAL A 28 -14.36 -13.03 0.93
N THR A 29 -15.53 -12.41 0.79
CA THR A 29 -16.83 -13.10 0.73
C THR A 29 -17.21 -13.59 -0.67
N LEU A 30 -16.42 -13.23 -1.68
CA LEU A 30 -16.65 -13.64 -3.06
C LEU A 30 -16.34 -15.15 -3.26
N PRO A 31 -17.07 -15.85 -4.15
CA PRO A 31 -16.81 -17.26 -4.41
C PRO A 31 -15.43 -17.45 -5.03
N GLY A 32 -14.59 -18.33 -4.48
CA GLY A 32 -13.22 -18.57 -4.95
C GLY A 32 -12.16 -17.63 -4.35
N ALA A 33 -12.56 -16.67 -3.51
CA ALA A 33 -11.65 -15.74 -2.82
C ALA A 33 -10.60 -16.45 -1.94
N SER A 34 -10.91 -17.63 -1.42
CA SER A 34 -9.99 -18.43 -0.58
C SER A 34 -8.69 -18.77 -1.30
N GLU A 35 -8.74 -19.01 -2.61
CA GLU A 35 -7.54 -19.31 -3.41
C GLU A 35 -6.69 -18.05 -3.61
N GLY A 36 -7.30 -16.89 -3.84
CA GLY A 36 -6.59 -15.61 -3.91
C GLY A 36 -5.90 -15.23 -2.60
N ILE A 37 -6.53 -15.51 -1.45
CA ILE A 37 -5.90 -15.30 -0.13
C ILE A 37 -4.70 -16.24 0.07
N LYS A 38 -4.84 -17.53 -0.28
CA LYS A 38 -3.75 -18.50 -0.19
C LYS A 38 -2.60 -18.13 -1.11
N TRP A 39 -2.88 -17.68 -2.32
CA TRP A 39 -1.87 -17.22 -3.26
C TRP A 39 -1.14 -15.98 -2.73
N TYR A 40 -1.88 -15.00 -2.18
CA TYR A 40 -1.29 -13.77 -1.68
C TYR A 40 -0.36 -13.98 -0.47
N ILE A 41 -0.78 -14.77 0.52
CA ILE A 41 0.01 -15.01 1.74
C ILE A 41 1.02 -16.15 1.55
N GLY A 42 0.62 -17.22 0.87
CA GLY A 42 1.40 -18.45 0.72
C GLY A 42 2.25 -18.53 -0.54
N GLY A 43 2.12 -17.58 -1.46
CA GLY A 43 2.90 -17.51 -2.70
C GLY A 43 4.36 -17.08 -2.50
N PHE A 44 4.74 -16.61 -1.31
CA PHE A 44 6.12 -16.18 -1.05
C PHE A 44 7.08 -17.37 -1.02
N ARG A 45 8.00 -17.41 -1.98
CA ARG A 45 9.07 -18.42 -2.05
C ARG A 45 10.43 -17.76 -1.96
N PHE A 46 11.24 -18.18 -0.99
CA PHE A 46 12.63 -17.71 -0.85
C PHE A 46 13.48 -17.99 -2.10
N SER A 47 13.15 -19.03 -2.87
CA SER A 47 13.82 -19.36 -4.13
C SER A 47 13.60 -18.31 -5.23
N GLU A 48 12.56 -17.49 -5.13
CA GLU A 48 12.24 -16.43 -6.10
C GLU A 48 12.87 -15.08 -5.73
N LEU A 49 13.57 -15.01 -4.59
CA LEU A 49 14.27 -13.81 -4.14
C LEU A 49 15.58 -13.63 -4.93
N THR A 50 15.46 -13.06 -6.13
CA THR A 50 16.61 -12.73 -6.97
C THR A 50 17.03 -11.27 -6.79
N PRO A 51 18.28 -10.89 -7.16
CA PRO A 51 18.72 -9.50 -7.09
C PRO A 51 17.83 -8.53 -7.89
N SER A 52 17.26 -8.97 -9.01
CA SER A 52 16.33 -8.16 -9.80
C SER A 52 14.99 -7.93 -9.09
N VAL A 53 14.45 -8.96 -8.43
CA VAL A 53 13.23 -8.84 -7.61
C VAL A 53 13.47 -7.89 -6.43
N MET A 54 14.63 -7.98 -5.77
CA MET A 54 15.01 -7.06 -4.69
C MET A 54 15.13 -5.61 -5.20
N ALA A 55 15.77 -5.40 -6.35
CA ALA A 55 15.89 -4.07 -6.95
C ALA A 55 14.52 -3.48 -7.32
N ALA A 56 13.62 -4.30 -7.91
CA ALA A 56 12.26 -3.88 -8.23
C ALA A 56 11.44 -3.53 -6.97
N ALA A 57 11.54 -4.34 -5.92
CA ALA A 57 10.86 -4.09 -4.65
C ALA A 57 11.34 -2.79 -3.97
N LEU A 58 12.65 -2.52 -3.99
CA LEU A 58 13.22 -1.27 -3.50
C LEU A 58 12.74 -0.07 -4.33
N GLY A 59 12.70 -0.21 -5.65
CA GLY A 59 12.15 0.81 -6.55
C GLY A 59 10.68 1.13 -6.23
N MET A 60 9.85 0.10 -6.04
CA MET A 60 8.45 0.27 -5.65
C MET A 60 8.31 0.91 -4.26
N ALA A 61 9.17 0.56 -3.31
CA ALA A 61 9.18 1.18 -1.97
C ALA A 61 9.51 2.67 -2.04
N PHE A 62 10.52 3.07 -2.82
CA PHE A 62 10.86 4.48 -3.02
C PHE A 62 9.78 5.25 -3.78
N PHE A 63 9.13 4.63 -4.76
CA PHE A 63 8.00 5.22 -5.46
C PHE A 63 6.79 5.43 -4.54
N SER A 64 6.39 4.38 -3.81
CA SER A 64 5.27 4.41 -2.86
C SER A 64 5.43 5.48 -1.78
N MET A 65 6.64 5.63 -1.26
CA MET A 65 6.94 6.66 -0.26
C MET A 65 7.25 8.03 -0.86
N SER A 66 7.23 8.18 -2.19
CA SER A 66 7.61 9.42 -2.87
C SER A 66 9.02 9.93 -2.48
N LEU A 67 9.92 9.02 -2.09
CA LEU A 67 11.28 9.34 -1.63
C LEU A 67 12.21 9.77 -2.76
N GLY A 68 11.85 9.48 -4.02
CA GLY A 68 12.61 9.90 -5.20
C GLY A 68 12.39 11.36 -5.62
N GLY A 69 11.47 12.11 -5.00
CA GLY A 69 11.10 13.46 -5.39
C GLY A 69 11.43 14.56 -4.37
N THR A 70 11.42 15.83 -4.80
CA THR A 70 11.66 17.00 -3.93
C THR A 70 10.52 17.28 -2.93
N PHE A 71 9.38 16.61 -3.06
CA PHE A 71 8.19 16.84 -2.22
C PHE A 71 8.43 16.60 -0.72
N MET A 72 9.10 15.50 -0.35
CA MET A 72 9.38 15.22 1.07
C MET A 72 10.36 16.22 1.68
N VAL A 73 11.32 16.72 0.88
CA VAL A 73 12.27 17.77 1.32
C VAL A 73 11.53 19.08 1.57
N ILE A 74 10.62 19.46 0.66
CA ILE A 74 9.77 20.64 0.82
C ILE A 74 8.88 20.48 2.06
N TYR A 75 8.23 19.33 2.25
CA TYR A 75 7.40 19.08 3.43
C TYR A 75 8.21 19.08 4.74
N GLY A 76 9.43 18.55 4.68
CA GLY A 76 10.46 18.62 5.71
C GLY A 76 10.80 20.05 6.12
N SER A 77 10.93 20.97 5.16
CA SER A 77 11.24 22.38 5.44
C SER A 77 10.16 23.10 6.27
N TYR A 78 8.93 22.59 6.30
CA TYR A 78 7.81 23.15 7.06
C TYR A 78 7.60 22.48 8.43
N LEU A 79 8.37 21.44 8.78
CA LEU A 79 8.27 20.75 10.06
C LEU A 79 8.85 21.60 11.19
N ASN A 80 8.16 21.58 12.34
CA ASN A 80 8.62 22.27 13.53
C ASN A 80 9.92 21.62 14.04
N LYS A 81 10.91 22.43 14.48
CA LYS A 81 12.20 21.94 15.00
C LYS A 81 12.08 20.98 16.19
N LYS A 82 10.92 20.95 16.87
CA LYS A 82 10.61 20.01 17.96
C LYS A 82 9.99 18.67 17.51
N ALA A 83 9.76 18.47 16.21
CA ALA A 83 9.17 17.25 15.70
C ALA A 83 10.17 16.08 15.76
N ASN A 84 9.73 14.92 16.24
CA ASN A 84 10.55 13.72 16.27
C ASN A 84 10.57 13.08 14.87
N LEU A 85 11.56 13.48 14.06
CA LEU A 85 11.69 13.03 12.67
C LEU A 85 11.85 11.50 12.54
N PRO A 86 12.71 10.81 13.32
CA PRO A 86 12.83 9.35 13.22
C PRO A 86 11.52 8.62 13.48
N ARG A 87 10.78 9.02 14.54
CA ARG A 87 9.50 8.42 14.87
C ARG A 87 8.47 8.63 13.75
N ASN A 88 8.41 9.84 13.20
CA ASN A 88 7.46 10.16 12.13
C ASN A 88 7.79 9.41 10.83
N ALA A 89 9.08 9.25 10.50
CA ALA A 89 9.52 8.46 9.36
C ALA A 89 9.11 6.99 9.49
N ILE A 90 9.35 6.37 10.65
CA ILE A 90 8.95 4.98 10.92
C ILE A 90 7.44 4.81 10.81
N LEU A 91 6.65 5.69 11.45
CA LEU A 91 5.19 5.62 11.39
C LEU A 91 4.65 5.78 9.95
N THR A 92 5.26 6.67 9.17
CA THR A 92 4.89 6.88 7.77
C THR A 92 5.19 5.63 6.95
N GLY A 93 6.37 5.03 7.13
CA GLY A 93 6.77 3.80 6.44
C GLY A 93 5.84 2.63 6.78
N ILE A 94 5.56 2.41 8.06
CA ILE A 94 4.62 1.36 8.51
C ILE A 94 3.22 1.61 7.95
N GLY A 95 2.74 2.86 7.97
CA GLY A 95 1.43 3.22 7.44
C GLY A 95 1.30 2.92 5.94
N ALA A 96 2.30 3.33 5.15
CA ALA A 96 2.33 3.07 3.71
C ALA A 96 2.38 1.57 3.39
N SER A 97 3.26 0.81 4.07
CA SER A 97 3.37 -0.64 3.89
C SER A 97 2.08 -1.36 4.28
N THR A 98 1.45 -0.96 5.39
CA THR A 98 0.18 -1.55 5.85
C THR A 98 -0.94 -1.29 4.85
N ALA A 99 -1.05 -0.06 4.33
CA ALA A 99 -2.04 0.27 3.31
C ALA A 99 -1.84 -0.55 2.02
N GLY A 100 -0.59 -0.75 1.59
CA GLY A 100 -0.26 -1.61 0.45
C GLY A 100 -0.64 -3.08 0.67
N ILE A 101 -0.39 -3.61 1.86
CA ILE A 101 -0.78 -4.99 2.22
C ILE A 101 -2.30 -5.14 2.19
N LEU A 102 -3.02 -4.20 2.79
CA LEU A 102 -4.48 -4.21 2.82
C LEU A 102 -5.09 -4.09 1.40
N ALA A 103 -4.48 -3.30 0.52
CA ALA A 103 -4.89 -3.23 -0.88
C ALA A 103 -4.71 -4.58 -1.61
N GLY A 104 -3.63 -5.32 -1.31
CA GLY A 104 -3.42 -6.68 -1.82
C GLY A 104 -4.58 -7.63 -1.44
N PHE A 105 -5.08 -7.53 -0.20
CA PHE A 105 -6.26 -8.29 0.25
C PHE A 105 -7.56 -7.90 -0.44
N VAL A 106 -7.65 -6.73 -1.08
CA VAL A 106 -8.79 -6.38 -1.92
C VAL A 106 -8.63 -6.99 -3.31
N ILE A 107 -7.44 -6.85 -3.91
CA ILE A 107 -7.20 -7.17 -5.31
C ILE A 107 -7.15 -8.69 -5.53
N PHE A 108 -6.30 -9.42 -4.82
CA PHE A 108 -6.06 -10.84 -5.13
C PHE A 108 -7.28 -11.75 -4.91
N PRO A 109 -8.06 -11.63 -3.82
CA PRO A 109 -9.25 -12.47 -3.67
C PRO A 109 -10.32 -12.17 -4.72
N ALA A 110 -10.46 -10.91 -5.14
CA ALA A 110 -11.37 -10.51 -6.21
C ALA A 110 -10.92 -11.06 -7.57
N VAL A 111 -9.64 -10.91 -7.93
CA VAL A 111 -9.04 -11.40 -9.18
C VAL A 111 -9.26 -12.90 -9.35
N PHE A 112 -8.99 -13.68 -8.31
CA PHE A 112 -9.21 -15.13 -8.32
C PHE A 112 -10.70 -15.51 -8.37
N SER A 113 -11.57 -14.73 -7.72
CA SER A 113 -13.02 -14.96 -7.79
C SER A 113 -13.58 -14.72 -9.19
N PHE A 114 -13.05 -13.74 -9.92
CA PHE A 114 -13.43 -13.45 -11.30
C PHE A 114 -12.70 -14.33 -12.33
N GLY A 115 -11.82 -15.25 -11.89
CA GLY A 115 -11.05 -16.12 -12.77
C GLY A 115 -10.01 -15.38 -13.62
N LEU A 116 -9.56 -14.21 -13.15
CA LEU A 116 -8.51 -13.42 -13.80
C LEU A 116 -7.13 -13.90 -13.36
N GLU A 117 -6.14 -13.85 -14.25
CA GLU A 117 -4.77 -14.24 -13.93
C GLU A 117 -4.05 -13.12 -13.14
N PRO A 118 -3.44 -13.40 -11.97
CA PRO A 118 -2.85 -12.40 -11.09
C PRO A 118 -1.56 -11.75 -11.64
N ASP A 119 -1.03 -12.24 -12.76
CA ASP A 119 0.15 -11.74 -13.47
C ASP A 119 -0.19 -10.98 -14.77
N SER A 120 -1.47 -10.63 -14.98
CA SER A 120 -1.97 -9.88 -16.15
C SER A 120 -1.43 -8.43 -16.28
N GLY A 121 -0.47 -8.03 -15.44
CA GLY A 121 0.20 -6.73 -15.51
C GLY A 121 -0.70 -5.55 -15.06
N PRO A 122 -0.45 -4.32 -15.57
CA PRO A 122 -1.13 -3.09 -15.11
C PRO A 122 -2.66 -3.07 -15.28
N GLY A 123 -3.26 -4.05 -15.96
CA GLY A 123 -4.72 -4.14 -16.17
C GLY A 123 -5.50 -4.74 -14.98
N LEU A 124 -4.84 -5.10 -13.89
CA LEU A 124 -5.46 -5.67 -12.68
C LEU A 124 -6.00 -4.62 -11.68
N ILE A 125 -5.67 -3.34 -11.89
CA ILE A 125 -6.03 -2.21 -11.02
C ILE A 125 -7.06 -1.28 -11.66
#